data_AF-A0A381N156-F1
#
_entry.id   AF-A0A381N156-F1
#
_cell.length_a   1.000
_cell.length_b   1.000
_cell.length_c   1.000
_cell.angle_alpha   90.00
_cell.angle_beta   90.00
_cell.angle_gamma   90.00
#
_symmetry.space_group_name_H-M   'P 1'
#
loop_
_entity.id
_entity.type
_entity.pdbx_description
1 polymer ?
#
loop_
_entity_poly.entity_id
_entity_poly.type
_entity_poly.pdbx_seq_one_letter_code
_entity_poly.pdbx_strand_id
1 'polypeptide(L)'
;MYIAIYVEMKLMIITDISNKTCHSHLNKKLIMTFFIIFMNLLGCANNEEAPGDAFINDIVNAYDSAKSQVTAGNYRRAIEIFEAIQSRFPFSDLSNQIQLELIHAYYKMQSQEQTIDAADAFMRENPTHPRIDYALYIKALAYFEKEPDFLEKSFRKDMNKRPPKDTIESYSFLKQLVERYPASEYAADAEQRMIFIKNRLAAYENIVADYYLRMGAYVAAINRAKSSLEEYNGSIYNLGSLDILIQAYEKLGMTELSEDARRVRETNFSNEGMLAQQTLGNDSSLLSKPKNFLQTLFPPTDDRRVRETNSPNQETPIQNTSENDSSLLSKPKNFLKVLFPPPVAN
;
A
#
# COMPACT_ATOMS: atom_id res chain seq x y z
N MET A 1 51.74 -11.52 60.80
CA MET A 1 50.40 -12.12 61.00
C MET A 1 49.32 -11.51 60.10
N TYR A 2 49.26 -10.18 59.92
CA TYR A 2 48.24 -9.52 59.09
C TYR A 2 48.29 -9.84 57.58
N ILE A 3 49.49 -10.04 57.01
CA ILE A 3 49.66 -10.31 55.56
C ILE A 3 49.18 -11.72 55.18
N ALA A 4 49.37 -12.72 56.06
CA ALA A 4 48.96 -14.10 55.79
C ALA A 4 47.43 -14.25 55.72
N ILE A 5 46.70 -13.57 56.61
CA ILE A 5 45.22 -13.57 56.62
C ILE A 5 44.66 -12.89 55.36
N TYR A 6 45.30 -11.80 54.90
CA TYR A 6 44.86 -11.08 53.72
C TYR A 6 45.04 -11.88 52.42
N VAL A 7 46.10 -12.70 52.34
CA VAL A 7 46.37 -13.55 51.18
C VAL A 7 45.39 -14.73 51.12
N GLU A 8 45.08 -15.39 52.23
CA GLU A 8 44.10 -16.49 52.24
C GLU A 8 42.68 -16.01 51.94
N MET A 9 42.25 -14.87 52.52
CA MET A 9 40.94 -14.29 52.19
C MET A 9 40.83 -13.93 50.70
N LYS A 10 41.91 -13.41 50.10
CA LYS A 10 41.92 -13.02 48.69
C LYS A 10 41.92 -14.23 47.75
N LEU A 11 42.63 -15.30 48.10
CA LEU A 11 42.60 -16.57 47.36
C LEU A 11 41.22 -17.23 47.40
N MET A 12 40.55 -17.23 48.56
CA MET A 12 39.21 -17.81 48.71
C MET A 12 38.14 -17.03 47.92
N ILE A 13 38.22 -15.70 47.91
CA ILE A 13 37.31 -14.84 47.12
C ILE A 13 37.52 -15.03 45.61
N ILE A 14 38.76 -15.16 45.15
CA ILE A 14 39.06 -15.39 43.72
C ILE A 14 38.55 -16.77 43.27
N THR A 15 38.66 -17.81 44.10
CA THR A 15 38.13 -19.14 43.77
C THR A 15 36.60 -19.19 43.74
N ASP A 16 35.89 -18.47 44.60
CA ASP A 16 34.41 -18.45 44.61
C ASP A 16 33.82 -17.60 43.46
N ILE A 17 34.49 -16.51 43.07
CA ILE A 17 34.08 -15.67 41.93
C ILE A 17 34.27 -16.40 40.59
N SER A 18 35.34 -17.20 40.45
CA SER A 18 35.61 -17.98 39.23
C SER A 18 34.59 -19.11 39.01
N ASN A 19 34.06 -19.71 40.09
CA ASN A 19 33.11 -20.82 39.98
C ASN A 19 31.69 -20.34 39.62
N LYS A 20 31.24 -19.21 40.20
CA LYS A 20 29.91 -18.61 39.91
C LYS A 20 29.79 -18.03 38.50
N THR A 21 30.87 -17.46 37.95
CA THR A 21 30.88 -16.91 36.59
C THR A 21 30.87 -17.99 35.52
N CYS A 22 31.57 -19.11 35.73
CA CYS A 22 31.61 -20.25 34.82
C CYS A 22 30.23 -20.94 34.69
N HIS A 23 29.52 -21.12 35.81
CA HIS A 23 28.18 -21.73 35.81
C HIS A 23 27.13 -20.85 35.10
N SER A 24 27.26 -19.51 35.16
CA SER A 24 26.31 -18.59 34.52
C SER A 24 26.46 -18.54 32.99
N HIS A 25 27.69 -18.64 32.48
CA HIS A 25 27.94 -18.65 31.04
C HIS A 25 27.64 -20.01 30.41
N LEU A 26 27.85 -21.11 31.14
CA LEU A 26 27.52 -22.45 30.67
C LEU A 26 26.00 -22.67 30.58
N ASN A 27 25.24 -22.22 31.59
CA ASN A 27 23.78 -22.29 31.56
C ASN A 27 23.17 -21.38 30.48
N LYS A 28 23.72 -20.18 30.24
CA LYS A 28 23.26 -19.30 29.15
C LYS A 28 23.51 -19.89 27.77
N LYS A 29 24.67 -20.52 27.55
CA LYS A 29 24.96 -21.22 26.28
C LYS A 29 24.04 -22.42 26.08
N LEU A 30 23.79 -23.21 27.13
CA LEU A 30 22.91 -24.39 27.07
C LEU A 30 21.44 -24.01 26.80
N ILE A 31 20.95 -22.94 27.43
CA ILE A 31 19.59 -22.40 27.18
C ILE A 31 19.49 -21.88 25.74
N MET A 32 20.52 -21.22 25.22
CA MET A 32 20.54 -20.70 23.85
C MET A 32 20.54 -21.83 22.80
N THR A 33 21.32 -22.90 23.00
CA THR A 33 21.27 -24.07 22.11
C THR A 33 19.94 -24.82 22.20
N PHE A 34 19.36 -24.94 23.38
CA PHE A 34 18.04 -25.58 23.53
C PHE A 34 16.94 -24.77 22.83
N PHE A 35 17.01 -23.44 22.90
CA PHE A 35 16.08 -22.54 22.20
C PHE A 35 16.22 -22.63 20.67
N ILE A 36 17.45 -22.74 20.16
CA ILE A 36 17.71 -22.95 18.73
C ILE A 36 17.19 -24.32 18.27
N ILE A 37 17.41 -25.39 19.03
CA ILE A 37 16.91 -26.73 18.68
C ILE A 37 15.38 -26.78 18.72
N PHE A 38 14.76 -26.15 19.72
CA PHE A 38 13.30 -26.07 19.83
C PHE A 38 12.68 -25.27 18.67
N MET A 39 13.33 -24.20 18.21
CA MET A 39 12.91 -23.43 17.02
C MET A 39 12.96 -24.25 15.71
N ASN A 40 13.85 -25.24 15.60
CA ASN A 40 13.94 -26.09 14.41
C ASN A 40 12.89 -27.21 14.39
N LEU A 41 12.24 -27.52 15.52
CA LEU A 41 11.25 -28.60 15.64
C LEU A 41 9.80 -28.15 15.36
N LEU A 42 9.58 -26.86 15.08
CA LEU A 42 8.28 -26.32 14.67
C LEU A 42 8.11 -26.19 13.15
N GLY A 43 8.99 -26.81 12.36
CA GLY A 43 8.85 -26.90 10.90
C GLY A 43 7.77 -27.90 10.50
N CYS A 44 6.51 -27.48 10.46
CA CYS A 44 5.45 -28.25 9.83
C CYS A 44 5.55 -28.11 8.30
N ALA A 45 6.05 -29.13 7.61
CA ALA A 45 5.90 -29.27 6.17
C ALA A 45 4.52 -29.87 5.88
N ASN A 46 3.55 -29.03 5.50
CA ASN A 46 2.27 -29.50 4.97
C ASN A 46 2.46 -29.70 3.45
N ASN A 47 2.59 -30.95 3.02
CA ASN A 47 2.67 -31.28 1.60
C ASN A 47 1.25 -31.31 1.04
N GLU A 48 0.82 -30.17 0.47
CA GLU A 48 -0.46 -30.08 -0.21
C GLU A 48 -0.30 -30.55 -1.67
N GLU A 49 -1.00 -31.62 -2.05
CA GLU A 49 -1.00 -32.16 -3.41
C GLU A 49 -1.74 -31.22 -4.38
N ALA A 50 -1.25 -31.11 -5.62
CA ALA A 50 -1.90 -30.34 -6.67
C ALA A 50 -3.36 -30.79 -6.89
N PRO A 51 -4.28 -29.89 -7.27
CA PRO A 51 -5.68 -30.25 -7.48
C PRO A 51 -5.80 -31.32 -8.59
N GLY A 52 -6.49 -32.43 -8.31
CA GLY A 52 -6.66 -33.50 -9.29
C GLY A 52 -7.52 -33.09 -10.49
N ASP A 53 -7.24 -33.65 -11.67
CA ASP A 53 -7.91 -33.32 -12.93
C ASP A 53 -9.44 -33.45 -12.90
N ALA A 54 -9.94 -34.48 -12.19
CA ALA A 54 -11.38 -34.72 -12.06
C ALA A 54 -12.09 -33.62 -11.26
N PHE A 55 -11.40 -33.02 -10.29
CA PHE A 55 -11.92 -31.91 -9.49
C PHE A 55 -12.02 -30.62 -10.31
N ILE A 56 -11.02 -30.33 -11.15
CA ILE A 56 -11.01 -29.12 -11.99
C ILE A 56 -12.07 -29.18 -13.10
N ASN A 57 -12.40 -30.37 -13.61
CA ASN A 57 -13.43 -30.52 -14.65
C ASN A 57 -14.82 -30.06 -14.20
N ASP A 58 -15.08 -30.05 -12.89
CA ASP A 58 -16.24 -29.42 -12.30
C ASP A 58 -15.91 -27.98 -11.90
N ILE A 59 -15.98 -27.08 -12.90
CA ILE A 59 -15.54 -25.68 -12.77
C ILE A 59 -16.23 -24.97 -11.61
N VAL A 60 -17.53 -25.20 -11.40
CA VAL A 60 -18.32 -24.51 -10.37
C VAL A 60 -17.84 -24.94 -8.98
N ASN A 61 -17.72 -26.25 -8.76
CA ASN A 61 -17.24 -26.77 -7.48
C ASN A 61 -15.78 -26.39 -7.22
N ALA A 62 -14.93 -26.40 -8.25
CA ALA A 62 -13.54 -25.97 -8.14
C ALA A 62 -13.44 -24.48 -7.80
N TYR A 63 -14.24 -23.63 -8.45
CA TYR A 63 -14.31 -22.19 -8.18
C TYR A 63 -14.79 -21.90 -6.76
N ASP A 64 -15.89 -22.52 -6.32
CA ASP A 64 -16.42 -22.33 -4.96
C ASP A 64 -15.43 -22.79 -3.89
N SER A 65 -14.71 -23.89 -4.15
CA SER A 65 -13.62 -24.34 -3.30
C SER A 65 -12.48 -23.32 -3.24
N ALA A 66 -12.00 -22.81 -4.38
CA ALA A 66 -10.97 -21.78 -4.41
C ALA A 66 -11.39 -20.51 -3.65
N LYS A 67 -12.64 -20.08 -3.84
CA LYS A 67 -13.24 -18.96 -3.09
C LYS A 67 -13.25 -19.24 -1.59
N SER A 68 -13.59 -20.46 -1.16
CA SER A 68 -13.50 -20.85 0.25
C SER A 68 -12.07 -20.72 0.79
N GLN A 69 -11.05 -21.09 0.00
CA GLN A 69 -9.64 -20.95 0.38
C GLN A 69 -9.25 -19.47 0.52
N VAL A 70 -9.69 -18.60 -0.38
CA VAL A 70 -9.51 -17.14 -0.24
C VAL A 70 -10.14 -16.63 1.05
N THR A 71 -11.38 -17.04 1.37
CA THR A 71 -12.05 -16.62 2.61
C THR A 71 -11.37 -17.15 3.88
N ALA A 72 -10.75 -18.33 3.79
CA ALA A 72 -9.94 -18.92 4.86
C ALA A 72 -8.53 -18.27 4.97
N GLY A 73 -8.16 -17.39 4.03
CA GLY A 73 -6.84 -16.77 3.96
C GLY A 73 -5.76 -17.66 3.35
N ASN A 74 -6.11 -18.84 2.83
CA ASN A 74 -5.18 -19.71 2.10
C ASN A 74 -5.10 -19.29 0.63
N TYR A 75 -4.48 -18.13 0.38
CA TYR A 75 -4.35 -17.56 -0.96
C TYR A 75 -3.49 -18.41 -1.89
N ARG A 76 -2.46 -19.10 -1.35
CA ARG A 76 -1.59 -19.99 -2.15
C ARG A 76 -2.41 -21.09 -2.80
N ARG A 77 -3.21 -21.80 -2.00
CA ARG A 77 -4.06 -22.88 -2.52
C ARG A 77 -5.14 -22.36 -3.45
N ALA A 78 -5.71 -21.19 -3.17
CA ALA A 78 -6.68 -20.55 -4.06
C ALA A 78 -6.07 -20.27 -5.44
N ILE A 79 -4.86 -19.71 -5.50
CA ILE A 79 -4.15 -19.43 -6.76
C ILE A 79 -3.94 -20.70 -7.55
N GLU A 80 -3.44 -21.78 -6.93
CA GLU A 80 -3.23 -23.06 -7.62
C GLU A 80 -4.52 -23.57 -8.29
N ILE A 81 -5.66 -23.47 -7.60
CA ILE A 81 -6.95 -23.89 -8.15
C ILE A 81 -7.40 -22.93 -9.27
N PHE A 82 -7.31 -21.63 -9.06
CA PHE A 82 -7.71 -20.64 -10.07
C PHE A 82 -6.88 -20.72 -11.35
N GLU A 83 -5.56 -20.87 -11.25
CA GLU A 83 -4.67 -21.07 -12.40
C GLU A 83 -4.99 -22.38 -13.13
N ALA A 84 -5.27 -23.45 -12.40
CA ALA A 84 -5.67 -24.73 -13.00
C ALA A 84 -6.99 -24.60 -13.77
N ILE A 85 -7.98 -23.89 -13.23
CA ILE A 85 -9.24 -23.60 -13.93
C ILE A 85 -8.97 -22.73 -15.17
N GLN A 86 -8.19 -21.65 -15.03
CA GLN A 86 -7.91 -20.73 -16.13
C GLN A 86 -7.15 -21.41 -17.29
N SER A 87 -6.17 -22.27 -16.96
CA SER A 87 -5.40 -23.02 -17.96
C SER A 87 -6.26 -23.99 -18.75
N ARG A 88 -7.23 -24.64 -18.08
CA ARG A 88 -8.11 -25.63 -18.72
C ARG A 88 -9.31 -25.00 -19.44
N PHE A 89 -9.87 -23.93 -18.89
CA PHE A 89 -11.12 -23.32 -19.37
C PHE A 89 -11.00 -21.80 -19.59
N PRO A 90 -10.08 -21.34 -20.48
CA PRO A 90 -9.77 -19.92 -20.67
C PRO A 90 -10.93 -19.08 -21.21
N PHE A 91 -11.94 -19.69 -21.82
CA PHE A 91 -13.11 -18.99 -22.40
C PHE A 91 -14.42 -19.29 -21.68
N SER A 92 -14.37 -19.81 -20.46
CA SER A 92 -15.57 -20.04 -19.66
C SER A 92 -16.25 -18.73 -19.26
N ASP A 93 -17.55 -18.76 -18.97
CA ASP A 93 -18.29 -17.59 -18.47
C ASP A 93 -17.69 -17.02 -17.16
N LEU A 94 -17.02 -17.88 -16.39
CA LEU A 94 -16.31 -17.53 -15.16
C LEU A 94 -14.89 -17.02 -15.37
N SER A 95 -14.33 -17.09 -16.58
CA SER A 95 -12.92 -16.79 -16.85
C SER A 95 -12.53 -15.38 -16.40
N ASN A 96 -13.35 -14.38 -16.75
CA ASN A 96 -13.11 -12.99 -16.36
C ASN A 96 -13.17 -12.79 -14.84
N GLN A 97 -14.08 -13.49 -14.16
CA GLN A 97 -14.17 -13.45 -12.70
C GLN A 97 -12.93 -14.11 -12.07
N ILE A 98 -12.50 -15.27 -12.57
CA ILE A 98 -11.30 -15.97 -12.10
C ILE A 98 -10.05 -15.11 -12.25
N GLN A 99 -9.92 -14.37 -13.36
CA GLN A 99 -8.82 -13.41 -13.53
C GLN A 99 -8.81 -12.33 -12.45
N LEU A 100 -9.98 -11.76 -12.11
CA LEU A 100 -10.11 -10.79 -11.03
C LEU A 100 -9.76 -11.40 -9.65
N GLU A 101 -10.17 -12.64 -9.39
CA GLU A 101 -9.83 -13.37 -8.16
C GLU A 101 -8.33 -13.69 -8.06
N LEU A 102 -7.68 -14.02 -9.19
CA LEU A 102 -6.23 -14.22 -9.26
C LEU A 102 -5.48 -12.93 -8.92
N ILE A 103 -5.85 -11.80 -9.53
CA ILE A 103 -5.27 -10.49 -9.22
C ILE A 103 -5.37 -10.20 -7.72
N HIS A 104 -6.54 -10.47 -7.14
CA HIS A 104 -6.78 -10.29 -5.72
C HIS A 104 -5.88 -11.20 -4.86
N ALA A 105 -5.85 -12.49 -5.16
CA ALA A 105 -5.09 -13.46 -4.39
C ALA A 105 -3.58 -13.17 -4.45
N TYR A 106 -3.06 -12.80 -5.63
CA TYR A 106 -1.67 -12.34 -5.79
C TYR A 106 -1.36 -11.11 -4.95
N TYR A 107 -2.26 -10.12 -4.96
CA TYR A 107 -2.09 -8.91 -4.15
C TYR A 107 -2.05 -9.23 -2.65
N LYS A 108 -2.93 -10.13 -2.19
CA LYS A 108 -2.96 -10.58 -0.78
C LYS A 108 -1.74 -11.38 -0.37
N MET A 109 -1.16 -12.15 -1.30
CA MET A 109 0.13 -12.82 -1.11
C MET A 109 1.33 -11.88 -1.20
N GLN A 110 1.12 -10.57 -1.39
CA GLN A 110 2.19 -9.58 -1.57
C GLN A 110 3.11 -9.92 -2.74
N SER A 111 2.57 -10.62 -3.74
CA SER A 111 3.27 -11.04 -4.95
C SER A 111 3.13 -9.93 -6.00
N GLN A 112 3.96 -8.88 -5.86
CA GLN A 112 3.84 -7.63 -6.62
C GLN A 112 3.89 -7.87 -8.14
N GLU A 113 4.90 -8.61 -8.62
CA GLU A 113 5.10 -8.89 -10.04
C GLU A 113 3.91 -9.64 -10.64
N GLN A 114 3.48 -10.73 -10.00
CA GLN A 114 2.32 -11.52 -10.44
C GLN A 114 1.03 -10.70 -10.42
N THR A 115 0.86 -9.82 -9.44
CA THR A 115 -0.31 -8.93 -9.38
C THR A 115 -0.34 -7.97 -10.57
N ILE A 116 0.80 -7.39 -10.91
CA ILE A 116 0.93 -6.45 -12.02
C ILE A 116 0.68 -7.16 -13.35
N ASP A 117 1.30 -8.31 -13.55
CA ASP A 117 1.17 -9.10 -14.78
C ASP A 117 -0.28 -9.58 -14.99
N ALA A 118 -0.92 -10.08 -13.92
CA ALA A 118 -2.32 -10.51 -13.98
C ALA A 118 -3.26 -9.34 -14.27
N ALA A 119 -3.03 -8.17 -13.66
CA ALA A 119 -3.83 -6.97 -13.92
C ALA A 119 -3.67 -6.46 -15.35
N ASP A 120 -2.43 -6.46 -15.89
CA ASP A 120 -2.15 -6.05 -17.25
C ASP A 120 -2.72 -7.02 -18.28
N ALA A 121 -2.65 -8.32 -18.02
CA ALA A 121 -3.30 -9.33 -18.84
C ALA A 121 -4.82 -9.10 -18.88
N PHE A 122 -5.47 -8.92 -17.71
CA PHE A 122 -6.90 -8.66 -17.64
C PHE A 122 -7.31 -7.40 -18.42
N MET A 123 -6.62 -6.28 -18.21
CA MET A 123 -6.95 -5.02 -18.91
C MET A 123 -6.74 -5.11 -20.43
N ARG A 124 -5.74 -5.86 -20.87
CA ARG A 124 -5.45 -6.08 -22.29
C ARG A 124 -6.46 -7.00 -22.96
N GLU A 125 -6.84 -8.08 -22.29
CA GLU A 125 -7.78 -9.08 -22.79
C GLU A 125 -9.23 -8.60 -22.73
N ASN A 126 -9.56 -7.77 -21.73
CA ASN A 126 -10.93 -7.35 -21.44
C ASN A 126 -11.10 -5.81 -21.38
N PRO A 127 -10.82 -5.05 -22.46
CA PRO A 127 -10.78 -3.59 -22.45
C PRO A 127 -12.14 -2.89 -22.30
N THR A 128 -13.26 -3.61 -22.42
CA THR A 128 -14.62 -3.08 -22.22
C THR A 128 -15.28 -3.57 -20.92
N HIS A 129 -14.56 -4.36 -20.11
CA HIS A 129 -15.14 -4.94 -18.91
C HIS A 129 -15.43 -3.87 -17.85
N PRO A 130 -16.58 -3.92 -17.15
CA PRO A 130 -16.95 -2.92 -16.15
C PRO A 130 -15.94 -2.78 -14.99
N ARG A 131 -15.20 -3.86 -14.69
CA ARG A 131 -14.24 -3.96 -13.58
C ARG A 131 -12.78 -3.67 -13.93
N ILE A 132 -12.52 -2.98 -15.04
CA ILE A 132 -11.16 -2.50 -15.35
C ILE A 132 -10.66 -1.51 -14.28
N ASP A 133 -11.58 -0.73 -13.72
CA ASP A 133 -11.31 0.20 -12.62
C ASP A 133 -10.71 -0.53 -11.40
N TYR A 134 -11.23 -1.70 -11.04
CA TYR A 134 -10.67 -2.55 -10.00
C TYR A 134 -9.26 -3.05 -10.34
N ALA A 135 -9.06 -3.62 -11.53
CA ALA A 135 -7.77 -4.15 -11.94
C ALA A 135 -6.69 -3.05 -11.94
N LEU A 136 -7.03 -1.86 -12.45
CA LEU A 136 -6.16 -0.69 -12.43
C LEU A 136 -5.85 -0.22 -11.01
N TYR A 137 -6.86 -0.22 -10.13
CA TYR A 137 -6.68 0.13 -8.73
C TYR A 137 -5.75 -0.85 -7.99
N ILE A 138 -5.96 -2.16 -8.14
CA ILE A 138 -5.10 -3.17 -7.50
C ILE A 138 -3.68 -3.12 -8.06
N LYS A 139 -3.52 -2.90 -9.37
CA LYS A 139 -2.19 -2.65 -9.98
C LYS A 139 -1.50 -1.46 -9.30
N ALA A 140 -2.23 -0.37 -9.12
CA ALA A 140 -1.70 0.81 -8.44
C ALA A 140 -1.31 0.52 -6.97
N LEU A 141 -2.09 -0.31 -6.28
CA LEU A 141 -1.78 -0.76 -4.92
C LEU A 141 -0.59 -1.72 -4.85
N ALA A 142 -0.35 -2.52 -5.87
CA ALA A 142 0.84 -3.39 -5.92
C ALA A 142 2.14 -2.57 -5.94
N TYR A 143 2.13 -1.43 -6.63
CA TYR A 143 3.22 -0.45 -6.62
C TYR A 143 3.22 0.47 -5.37
N PHE A 144 2.11 0.51 -4.63
CA PHE A 144 1.98 1.40 -3.48
C PHE A 144 2.83 0.87 -2.32
N GLU A 145 3.90 1.60 -2.01
CA GLU A 145 4.76 1.31 -0.85
C GLU A 145 3.93 1.43 0.43
N LYS A 146 3.82 0.34 1.20
CA LYS A 146 3.10 0.36 2.48
C LYS A 146 3.86 1.24 3.47
N GLU A 147 3.11 1.96 4.31
CA GLU A 147 3.72 2.60 5.48
C GLU A 147 4.46 1.55 6.33
N PRO A 148 5.58 1.94 6.96
CA PRO A 148 6.29 1.04 7.86
C PRO A 148 5.37 0.69 9.03
N ASP A 149 5.18 -0.60 9.28
CA ASP A 149 4.40 -1.09 10.41
C ASP A 149 5.01 -0.61 11.74
N PHE A 150 4.26 -0.70 12.84
CA PHE A 150 4.72 -0.29 14.18
C PHE A 150 6.10 -0.88 14.56
N LEU A 151 6.37 -2.13 14.13
CA LEU A 151 7.65 -2.78 14.32
C LEU A 151 8.75 -2.14 13.46
N GLU A 152 8.49 -1.82 12.19
CA GLU A 152 9.45 -1.15 11.31
C GLU A 152 9.74 0.30 11.75
N LYS A 153 8.72 1.00 12.27
CA LYS A 153 8.86 2.32 12.90
C LYS A 153 9.79 2.26 14.13
N SER A 154 9.72 1.19 14.94
CA SER A 154 10.64 0.97 16.08
C SER A 154 12.10 0.74 15.66
N PHE A 155 12.34 0.15 14.48
CA PHE A 155 13.69 -0.01 13.92
C PHE A 155 14.22 1.23 13.18
N ARG A 156 13.49 2.38 13.22
CA ARG A 156 13.89 3.66 12.61
C ARG A 156 14.27 3.53 11.13
N LYS A 157 13.59 2.65 10.38
CA LYS A 157 13.74 2.58 8.92
C LYS A 157 13.06 3.80 8.32
N ASP A 158 13.81 4.87 8.13
CA ASP A 158 13.32 6.11 7.57
C ASP A 158 13.07 5.93 6.06
N MET A 159 11.86 5.49 5.73
CA MET A 159 11.45 5.24 4.34
C MET A 159 11.61 6.50 3.49
N ASN A 160 11.52 7.68 4.13
CA ASN A 160 11.67 8.98 3.48
C ASN A 160 13.02 9.24 2.82
N LYS A 161 14.01 8.37 3.02
CA LYS A 161 15.36 8.47 2.45
C LYS A 161 15.60 7.58 1.24
N ARG A 162 14.67 6.68 0.90
CA ARG A 162 14.81 5.77 -0.25
C ARG A 162 14.23 6.40 -1.53
N PRO A 163 14.88 6.23 -2.70
CA PRO A 163 14.33 6.63 -3.99
C PRO A 163 12.96 5.96 -4.24
N PRO A 164 11.90 6.75 -4.47
CA PRO A 164 10.52 6.25 -4.51
C PRO A 164 10.07 5.85 -5.93
N LYS A 165 10.78 4.92 -6.59
CA LYS A 165 10.48 4.54 -7.99
C LYS A 165 9.07 3.97 -8.15
N ASP A 166 8.71 2.98 -7.33
CA ASP A 166 7.40 2.32 -7.38
C ASP A 166 6.27 3.29 -6.99
N THR A 167 6.55 4.24 -6.12
CA THR A 167 5.60 5.28 -5.70
C THR A 167 5.15 6.17 -6.87
N ILE A 168 6.05 6.50 -7.79
CA ILE A 168 5.73 7.29 -8.99
C ILE A 168 4.80 6.49 -9.92
N GLU A 169 5.10 5.21 -10.13
CA GLU A 169 4.26 4.32 -10.93
C GLU A 169 2.87 4.18 -10.31
N SER A 170 2.79 3.97 -8.99
CA SER A 170 1.53 3.94 -8.25
C SER A 170 0.70 5.21 -8.47
N TYR A 171 1.31 6.40 -8.35
CA TYR A 171 0.64 7.67 -8.61
C TYR A 171 0.07 7.75 -10.03
N SER A 172 0.83 7.30 -11.02
CA SER A 172 0.40 7.35 -12.42
C SER A 172 -0.86 6.49 -12.67
N PHE A 173 -0.93 5.29 -12.09
CA PHE A 173 -2.09 4.41 -12.22
C PHE A 173 -3.29 4.90 -11.41
N LEU A 174 -3.09 5.44 -10.21
CA LEU A 174 -4.16 6.07 -9.43
C LEU A 174 -4.73 7.30 -10.16
N LYS A 175 -3.87 8.13 -10.74
CA LYS A 175 -4.28 9.26 -11.56
C LYS A 175 -5.10 8.81 -12.76
N GLN A 176 -4.64 7.78 -13.47
CA GLN A 176 -5.37 7.21 -14.59
C GLN A 176 -6.76 6.70 -14.18
N LEU A 177 -6.87 6.08 -13.01
CA LEU A 177 -8.15 5.62 -12.46
C LEU A 177 -9.11 6.79 -12.20
N VAL A 178 -8.65 7.84 -11.53
CA VAL A 178 -9.48 9.01 -11.20
C VAL A 178 -9.90 9.76 -12.47
N GLU A 179 -9.00 9.90 -13.44
CA GLU A 179 -9.28 10.61 -14.70
C GLU A 179 -10.22 9.83 -15.63
N ARG A 180 -10.03 8.51 -15.74
CA ARG A 180 -10.80 7.66 -16.67
C ARG A 180 -12.09 7.13 -16.06
N TYR A 181 -12.09 6.86 -14.76
CA TYR A 181 -13.20 6.23 -14.03
C TYR A 181 -13.58 7.03 -12.78
N PRO A 182 -13.97 8.32 -12.91
CA PRO A 182 -14.28 9.18 -11.75
C PRO A 182 -15.49 8.70 -10.93
N ALA A 183 -16.38 7.91 -11.54
CA ALA A 183 -17.54 7.32 -10.87
C ALA A 183 -17.25 5.95 -10.21
N SER A 184 -16.01 5.46 -10.30
CA SER A 184 -15.62 4.20 -9.66
C SER A 184 -15.72 4.31 -8.15
N GLU A 185 -16.09 3.20 -7.50
CA GLU A 185 -16.08 3.10 -6.03
C GLU A 185 -14.66 3.29 -5.44
N TYR A 186 -13.62 3.09 -6.25
CA TYR A 186 -12.22 3.21 -5.84
C TYR A 186 -11.65 4.63 -6.02
N ALA A 187 -12.35 5.52 -6.73
CA ALA A 187 -11.83 6.84 -7.09
C ALA A 187 -11.51 7.69 -5.85
N ALA A 188 -12.40 7.73 -4.86
CA ALA A 188 -12.20 8.52 -3.64
C ALA A 188 -10.97 8.06 -2.83
N ASP A 189 -10.75 6.75 -2.72
CA ASP A 189 -9.56 6.23 -2.03
C ASP A 189 -8.28 6.48 -2.83
N ALA A 190 -8.35 6.40 -4.16
CA ALA A 190 -7.24 6.70 -5.04
C ALA A 190 -6.80 8.18 -4.91
N GLU A 191 -7.74 9.12 -4.83
CA GLU A 191 -7.44 10.53 -4.57
C GLU A 191 -6.69 10.75 -3.25
N GLN A 192 -7.14 10.10 -2.17
CA GLN A 192 -6.45 10.20 -0.87
C GLN A 192 -5.02 9.63 -0.95
N ARG A 193 -4.83 8.50 -1.63
CA ARG A 193 -3.51 7.92 -1.86
C ARG A 193 -2.62 8.80 -2.73
N MET A 194 -3.19 9.46 -3.74
CA MET A 194 -2.45 10.42 -4.56
C MET A 194 -1.93 11.60 -3.74
N ILE A 195 -2.74 12.12 -2.81
CA ILE A 195 -2.32 13.18 -1.88
C ILE A 195 -1.19 12.68 -0.98
N PHE A 196 -1.33 11.47 -0.42
CA PHE A 196 -0.29 10.84 0.39
C PHE A 196 1.03 10.69 -0.38
N ILE A 197 0.97 10.18 -1.61
CA ILE A 197 2.14 10.02 -2.49
C ILE A 197 2.79 11.38 -2.77
N LYS A 198 2.02 12.40 -3.15
CA LYS A 198 2.55 13.75 -3.38
C LYS A 198 3.30 14.27 -2.16
N ASN A 199 2.72 14.11 -0.98
CA ASN A 199 3.37 14.48 0.28
C ASN A 199 4.67 13.73 0.51
N ARG A 200 4.64 12.41 0.32
CA ARG A 200 5.82 11.55 0.45
C ARG A 200 6.95 11.93 -0.51
N LEU A 201 6.63 12.25 -1.76
CA LEU A 201 7.60 12.66 -2.79
C LEU A 201 8.20 14.04 -2.47
N ALA A 202 7.37 15.02 -2.09
CA ALA A 202 7.85 16.34 -1.66
C ALA A 202 8.78 16.25 -0.43
N ALA A 203 8.44 15.39 0.53
CA ALA A 203 9.30 15.15 1.69
C ALA A 203 10.66 14.56 1.29
N TYR A 204 10.70 13.65 0.31
CA TYR A 204 11.95 13.08 -0.21
C TYR A 204 12.83 14.17 -0.84
N GLU A 205 12.27 14.99 -1.73
CA GLU A 205 13.00 16.07 -2.39
C GLU A 205 13.56 17.08 -1.38
N ASN A 206 12.81 17.41 -0.33
CA ASN A 206 13.30 18.27 0.75
C ASN A 206 14.48 17.67 1.51
N ILE A 207 14.46 16.36 1.80
CA ILE A 207 15.57 15.68 2.48
C ILE A 207 16.83 15.74 1.62
N VAL A 208 16.70 15.53 0.31
CA VAL A 208 17.81 15.61 -0.65
C VAL A 208 18.30 17.06 -0.78
N ALA A 209 17.38 18.03 -0.86
CA ALA A 209 17.69 19.44 -0.94
C ALA A 209 18.42 19.94 0.32
N ASP A 210 17.97 19.55 1.51
CA ASP A 210 18.63 19.85 2.79
C ASP A 210 20.04 19.27 2.85
N TYR A 211 20.22 18.04 2.37
CA TYR A 211 21.55 17.43 2.28
C TYR A 211 22.50 18.28 1.41
N TYR A 212 22.05 18.72 0.23
CA TYR A 212 22.85 19.60 -0.63
C TYR A 212 23.10 20.98 -0.01
N LEU A 213 22.11 21.53 0.70
CA LEU A 213 22.23 22.81 1.40
C LEU A 213 23.35 22.75 2.46
N ARG A 214 23.36 21.69 3.28
CA ARG A 214 24.38 21.46 4.32
C ARG A 214 25.78 21.21 3.73
N MET A 215 25.85 20.65 2.53
CA MET A 215 27.11 20.44 1.79
C MET A 215 27.63 21.71 1.08
N GLY A 216 26.88 22.81 1.10
CA GLY A 216 27.22 24.04 0.37
C GLY A 216 26.93 23.99 -1.14
N ALA A 217 26.24 22.96 -1.62
CA ALA A 217 25.85 22.80 -3.02
C ALA A 217 24.51 23.52 -3.29
N TYR A 218 24.51 24.85 -3.17
CA TYR A 218 23.28 25.66 -3.16
C TYR A 218 22.45 25.55 -4.44
N VAL A 219 23.07 25.50 -5.62
CA VAL A 219 22.36 25.34 -6.90
C VAL A 219 21.64 23.98 -6.97
N ALA A 220 22.24 22.91 -6.45
CA ALA A 220 21.61 21.59 -6.40
C ALA A 220 20.44 21.57 -5.40
N ALA A 221 20.59 22.22 -4.25
CA ALA A 221 19.50 22.39 -3.29
C ALA A 221 18.32 23.17 -3.89
N ILE A 222 18.60 24.25 -4.64
CA ILE A 222 17.57 25.03 -5.34
C ILE A 222 16.83 24.18 -6.36
N ASN A 223 17.55 23.43 -7.21
CA ASN A 223 16.92 22.59 -8.22
C ASN A 223 15.99 21.55 -7.59
N ARG A 224 16.41 20.92 -6.49
CA ARG A 224 15.62 19.93 -5.76
C ARG A 224 14.37 20.53 -5.11
N ALA A 225 14.53 21.64 -4.40
CA ALA A 225 13.41 22.33 -3.78
C ALA A 225 12.41 22.88 -4.82
N LYS A 226 12.90 23.36 -5.97
CA LYS A 226 12.07 23.80 -7.10
C LYS A 226 11.28 22.64 -7.70
N SER A 227 11.92 21.49 -7.98
CA SER A 227 11.22 20.28 -8.44
C SER A 227 10.10 19.88 -7.49
N SER A 228 10.33 19.94 -6.18
CA SER A 228 9.28 19.67 -5.17
C SER A 228 8.06 20.59 -5.34
N LEU A 229 8.28 21.89 -5.50
CA LEU A 229 7.20 22.88 -5.64
C LEU A 229 6.44 22.76 -6.97
N GLU A 230 7.14 22.46 -8.05
CA GLU A 230 6.56 22.35 -9.39
C GLU A 230 5.79 21.04 -9.58
N GLU A 231 6.37 19.91 -9.18
CA GLU A 231 5.80 18.58 -9.40
C GLU A 231 4.75 18.21 -8.33
N TYR A 232 5.00 18.58 -7.07
CA TYR A 232 4.19 18.16 -5.91
C TYR A 232 3.44 19.34 -5.29
N ASN A 233 2.85 20.18 -6.13
CA ASN A 233 2.02 21.30 -5.68
C ASN A 233 0.89 20.86 -4.72
N GLY A 234 0.57 21.75 -3.77
CA GLY A 234 -0.40 21.48 -2.71
C GLY A 234 0.10 20.57 -1.58
N SER A 235 1.33 20.05 -1.65
CA SER A 235 1.90 19.26 -0.57
C SER A 235 2.12 20.07 0.71
N ILE A 236 1.90 19.43 1.85
CA ILE A 236 2.21 20.00 3.17
C ILE A 236 3.71 20.25 3.36
N TYR A 237 4.56 19.54 2.61
CA TYR A 237 6.02 19.67 2.70
C TYR A 237 6.57 20.81 1.83
N ASN A 238 5.75 21.45 1.00
CA ASN A 238 6.20 22.58 0.17
C ASN A 238 6.66 23.80 0.99
N LEU A 239 6.20 23.93 2.24
CA LEU A 239 6.72 24.90 3.18
C LEU A 239 8.23 24.71 3.40
N GLY A 240 8.67 23.48 3.65
CA GLY A 240 10.09 23.15 3.81
C GLY A 240 10.90 23.38 2.54
N SER A 241 10.29 23.15 1.36
CA SER A 241 10.94 23.46 0.07
C SER A 241 11.22 24.96 -0.08
N LEU A 242 10.25 25.80 0.31
CA LEU A 242 10.43 27.26 0.30
C LEU A 242 11.49 27.71 1.30
N ASP A 243 11.54 27.14 2.50
CA ASP A 243 12.58 27.43 3.50
C ASP A 243 13.98 27.09 2.98
N ILE A 244 14.13 25.99 2.25
CA ILE A 244 15.40 25.60 1.63
C ILE A 244 15.77 26.57 0.50
N LEU A 245 14.81 26.99 -0.34
CA LEU A 245 15.04 27.96 -1.40
C LEU A 245 15.52 29.31 -0.85
N ILE A 246 14.85 29.84 0.16
CA ILE A 246 15.23 31.10 0.84
C ILE A 246 16.68 31.01 1.31
N GLN A 247 17.02 29.97 2.08
CA GLN A 247 18.37 29.78 2.60
C GLN A 247 19.42 29.64 1.47
N ALA A 248 19.11 28.88 0.43
CA ALA A 248 20.04 28.69 -0.68
C ALA A 248 20.28 29.98 -1.49
N TYR A 249 19.23 30.76 -1.75
CA TYR A 249 19.35 32.06 -2.42
C TYR A 249 20.11 33.09 -1.58
N GLU A 250 19.87 33.16 -0.28
CA GLU A 250 20.64 34.01 0.64
C GLU A 250 22.13 33.66 0.62
N LYS A 251 22.47 32.37 0.64
CA LYS A 251 23.86 31.91 0.58
C LYS A 251 24.56 32.23 -0.75
N LEU A 252 23.79 32.36 -1.84
CA LEU A 252 24.29 32.77 -3.16
C LEU A 252 24.28 34.30 -3.37
N GLY A 253 23.77 35.08 -2.41
CA GLY A 253 23.62 36.53 -2.55
C GLY A 253 22.49 36.97 -3.49
N MET A 254 21.56 36.07 -3.82
CA MET A 254 20.40 36.33 -4.68
C MET A 254 19.23 36.87 -3.87
N THR A 255 19.36 38.10 -3.36
CA THR A 255 18.41 38.70 -2.41
C THR A 255 17.00 38.86 -2.98
N GLU A 256 16.87 39.28 -4.23
CA GLU A 256 15.56 39.42 -4.90
C GLU A 256 14.79 38.09 -4.92
N LEU A 257 15.43 37.00 -5.36
CA LEU A 257 14.82 35.67 -5.43
C LEU A 257 14.50 35.10 -4.04
N SER A 258 15.32 35.41 -3.03
CA SER A 258 15.04 35.03 -1.64
C SER A 258 13.79 35.73 -1.11
N GLU A 259 13.68 37.05 -1.32
CA GLU A 259 12.52 37.81 -0.87
C GLU A 259 11.24 37.41 -1.62
N ASP A 260 11.34 37.08 -2.90
CA ASP A 260 10.24 36.50 -3.67
C ASP A 260 9.76 35.18 -3.06
N ALA A 261 10.68 34.26 -2.74
CA ALA A 261 10.35 33.00 -2.08
C ALA A 261 9.74 33.21 -0.69
N ARG A 262 10.21 34.21 0.07
CA ARG A 262 9.65 34.60 1.37
C ARG A 262 8.22 35.10 1.24
N ARG A 263 7.93 35.97 0.26
CA ARG A 263 6.56 36.44 -0.02
C ARG A 263 5.62 35.29 -0.36
N VAL A 264 6.05 34.37 -1.22
CA VAL A 264 5.26 33.18 -1.58
C VAL A 264 4.97 32.32 -0.34
N ARG A 265 5.98 32.09 0.51
CA ARG A 265 5.83 31.34 1.75
C ARG A 265 4.81 31.99 2.69
N GLU A 266 4.94 33.28 2.94
CA GLU A 266 4.04 34.00 3.86
C GLU A 266 2.60 34.09 3.33
N THR A 267 2.43 34.25 2.02
CA THR A 267 1.11 34.31 1.38
C THR A 267 0.38 32.97 1.46
N ASN A 268 1.09 31.85 1.31
CA ASN A 268 0.47 30.52 1.20
C ASN A 268 0.48 29.72 2.52
N PHE A 269 1.36 30.05 3.48
CA PHE A 269 1.59 29.26 4.70
C PHE A 269 1.60 30.12 5.99
N SER A 270 0.62 31.01 6.15
CA SER A 270 0.43 31.76 7.41
C SER A 270 0.20 30.80 8.60
N ASN A 271 0.45 31.26 9.83
CA ASN A 271 0.36 30.44 11.06
C ASN A 271 -0.97 29.67 11.21
N GLU A 272 -2.08 30.20 10.69
CA GLU A 272 -3.39 29.54 10.69
C GLU A 272 -3.49 28.39 9.66
N GLY A 273 -2.85 28.54 8.48
CA GLY A 273 -2.76 27.49 7.47
C GLY A 273 -1.82 26.35 7.88
N MET A 274 -0.74 26.65 8.62
CA MET A 274 0.19 25.63 9.12
C MET A 274 -0.48 24.63 10.08
N LEU A 275 -1.35 25.10 10.98
CA LEU A 275 -2.06 24.24 11.94
C LEU A 275 -3.05 23.29 11.23
N ALA A 276 -3.68 23.72 10.14
CA ALA A 276 -4.59 22.90 9.34
C ALA A 276 -3.86 21.86 8.48
N GLN A 277 -2.67 22.18 7.96
CA GLN A 277 -1.88 21.25 7.14
C GLN A 277 -1.17 20.16 7.99
N GLN A 278 -0.78 20.51 9.21
CA GLN A 278 -0.03 19.63 10.12
C GLN A 278 -0.92 18.58 10.79
N THR A 279 -2.22 18.88 10.98
CA THR A 279 -3.23 17.89 11.39
C THR A 279 -3.51 16.87 10.28
N LEU A 280 -3.59 17.31 9.02
CA LEU A 280 -3.76 16.42 7.85
C LEU A 280 -2.59 15.46 7.61
N GLY A 281 -1.36 15.88 7.91
CA GLY A 281 -0.16 15.04 7.74
C GLY A 281 0.09 14.02 8.84
N ASN A 282 -0.43 14.25 10.05
CA ASN A 282 -0.23 13.39 11.21
C ASN A 282 -1.36 12.37 11.41
N ASP A 283 -2.47 12.53 10.69
CA ASP A 283 -3.63 11.68 10.88
C ASP A 283 -3.55 10.43 9.99
N SER A 284 -2.80 9.43 10.46
CA SER A 284 -2.80 8.07 9.88
C SER A 284 -4.20 7.44 9.84
N SER A 285 -5.19 8.06 10.52
CA SER A 285 -6.57 7.62 10.49
C SER A 285 -7.27 7.87 9.14
N LEU A 286 -6.77 8.80 8.32
CA LEU A 286 -7.26 9.04 6.95
C LEU A 286 -6.90 7.90 5.98
N LEU A 287 -5.87 7.12 6.31
CA LEU A 287 -5.55 5.84 5.67
C LEU A 287 -6.15 4.64 6.43
N SER A 288 -6.64 4.85 7.67
CA SER A 288 -7.33 3.82 8.45
C SER A 288 -8.76 3.69 7.94
N LYS A 289 -8.92 2.79 6.98
CA LYS A 289 -10.21 2.46 6.39
C LYS A 289 -11.14 1.85 7.44
N PRO A 290 -12.47 2.00 7.30
CA PRO A 290 -13.41 1.26 8.13
C PRO A 290 -13.14 -0.24 7.99
N LYS A 291 -13.32 -1.01 9.08
CA LYS A 291 -13.00 -2.46 9.17
C LYS A 291 -13.55 -3.33 8.02
N ASN A 292 -14.52 -2.83 7.26
CA ASN A 292 -15.18 -3.55 6.16
C ASN A 292 -14.81 -3.04 4.76
N PHE A 293 -13.98 -2.01 4.60
CA PHE A 293 -13.63 -1.45 3.28
C PHE A 293 -12.90 -2.47 2.38
N LEU A 294 -12.05 -3.31 2.98
CA LEU A 294 -11.41 -4.39 2.25
C LEU A 294 -12.42 -5.41 1.74
N GLN A 295 -13.54 -5.61 2.43
CA GLN A 295 -14.57 -6.58 2.07
C GLN A 295 -15.54 -6.04 1.02
N THR A 296 -15.73 -4.72 0.97
CA THR A 296 -16.44 -4.01 -0.11
C THR A 296 -15.58 -3.77 -1.35
N LEU A 297 -14.26 -3.95 -1.24
CA LEU A 297 -13.31 -3.78 -2.33
C LEU A 297 -13.42 -4.85 -3.41
N PHE A 298 -14.10 -5.97 -3.11
CA PHE A 298 -14.17 -7.13 -3.98
C PHE A 298 -15.43 -7.09 -4.82
N PRO A 299 -15.36 -7.52 -6.10
CA PRO A 299 -16.56 -7.62 -6.91
C PRO A 299 -17.56 -8.53 -6.17
N PRO A 300 -18.82 -8.11 -5.98
CA PRO A 300 -19.87 -9.06 -5.67
C PRO A 300 -19.86 -10.09 -6.80
N THR A 301 -19.68 -11.35 -6.46
CA THR A 301 -19.71 -12.43 -7.43
C THR A 301 -21.09 -12.45 -8.09
N ASP A 302 -21.14 -12.34 -9.43
CA ASP A 302 -22.39 -12.53 -10.19
C ASP A 302 -22.74 -14.03 -10.23
N ASP A 303 -23.05 -14.59 -9.05
CA ASP A 303 -23.36 -16.01 -8.87
C ASP A 303 -24.70 -16.39 -9.52
N ARG A 304 -25.46 -15.41 -10.04
CA ARG A 304 -26.80 -15.64 -10.62
C ARG A 304 -26.72 -16.33 -11.98
N ARG A 305 -25.81 -15.92 -12.87
CA ARG A 305 -25.69 -16.53 -14.20
C ARG A 305 -25.19 -17.97 -14.18
N VAL A 306 -24.26 -18.28 -13.26
CA VAL A 306 -23.65 -19.62 -13.13
C VAL A 306 -24.66 -20.68 -12.65
N ARG A 307 -25.63 -20.25 -11.83
CA ARG A 307 -26.66 -21.13 -11.30
C ARG A 307 -27.75 -21.45 -12.34
N GLU A 308 -27.98 -20.53 -13.28
CA GLU A 308 -28.93 -20.70 -14.39
C GLU A 308 -28.41 -21.62 -15.50
N THR A 309 -27.11 -21.61 -15.81
CA THR A 309 -26.53 -22.45 -16.88
C THR A 309 -26.35 -23.93 -16.51
N ASN A 310 -26.42 -24.28 -15.22
CA ASN A 310 -26.13 -25.63 -14.72
C ASN A 310 -27.34 -26.35 -14.10
N SER A 311 -28.57 -25.86 -14.31
CA SER A 311 -29.78 -26.57 -13.87
C SER A 311 -30.16 -27.66 -14.88
N PRO A 312 -30.33 -28.93 -14.46
CA PRO A 312 -30.76 -30.00 -15.36
C PRO A 312 -32.26 -29.86 -15.67
N ASN A 313 -32.56 -29.57 -16.95
CA ASN A 313 -33.85 -29.67 -17.64
C ASN A 313 -35.11 -29.14 -16.92
N GLN A 314 -35.64 -28.01 -17.42
CA GLN A 314 -37.09 -27.82 -17.54
C GLN A 314 -37.42 -26.91 -18.74
N GLU A 315 -38.13 -27.48 -19.73
CA GLU A 315 -38.62 -26.80 -20.92
C GLU A 315 -39.84 -25.90 -20.63
N THR A 316 -39.74 -24.60 -21.00
CA THR A 316 -40.78 -23.69 -21.56
C THR A 316 -41.99 -23.27 -20.67
N PRO A 317 -42.73 -22.16 -20.99
CA PRO A 317 -42.74 -21.35 -22.21
C PRO A 317 -42.67 -19.82 -22.04
N ILE A 318 -42.40 -19.19 -23.19
CA ILE A 318 -42.45 -17.75 -23.46
C ILE A 318 -43.80 -17.15 -23.05
N GLN A 319 -43.79 -16.11 -22.22
CA GLN A 319 -44.88 -15.14 -22.10
C GLN A 319 -44.35 -13.71 -22.19
N ASN A 320 -44.79 -13.03 -23.24
CA ASN A 320 -44.75 -11.58 -23.35
C ASN A 320 -45.63 -10.95 -22.26
N THR A 321 -45.09 -10.04 -21.48
CA THR A 321 -45.85 -8.91 -20.93
C THR A 321 -45.00 -7.65 -20.97
N SER A 322 -45.46 -6.73 -21.80
CA SER A 322 -45.16 -5.31 -21.69
C SER A 322 -45.68 -4.80 -20.35
N GLU A 323 -44.86 -4.08 -19.58
CA GLU A 323 -45.38 -3.03 -18.73
C GLU A 323 -44.30 -2.00 -18.40
N ASN A 324 -44.67 -0.75 -18.69
CA ASN A 324 -43.98 0.47 -18.28
C ASN A 324 -43.69 0.44 -16.78
N ASP A 325 -42.51 0.92 -16.39
CA ASP A 325 -42.45 1.87 -15.29
C ASP A 325 -41.25 2.80 -15.40
N SER A 326 -41.55 3.96 -15.96
CA SER A 326 -40.79 5.19 -15.87
C SER A 326 -40.97 5.81 -14.48
N SER A 327 -40.05 5.56 -13.55
CA SER A 327 -39.70 6.44 -12.42
C SER A 327 -38.56 5.75 -11.66
N LEU A 328 -37.34 6.29 -11.57
CA LEU A 328 -36.95 7.26 -10.55
C LEU A 328 -35.64 7.93 -10.99
N LEU A 329 -35.77 9.01 -11.76
CA LEU A 329 -34.75 10.03 -11.92
C LEU A 329 -34.90 11.04 -10.78
N SER A 330 -34.14 10.88 -9.70
CA SER A 330 -33.91 11.97 -8.74
C SER A 330 -32.42 12.13 -8.47
N LYS A 331 -31.79 12.93 -9.34
CA LYS A 331 -30.50 13.57 -9.05
C LYS A 331 -30.67 14.53 -7.86
N PRO A 332 -29.82 14.51 -6.84
CA PRO A 332 -29.60 15.70 -6.04
C PRO A 332 -28.62 16.63 -6.78
N LYS A 333 -29.17 17.76 -7.27
CA LYS A 333 -28.41 18.97 -7.59
C LYS A 333 -27.71 19.44 -6.30
N ASN A 334 -26.49 19.99 -6.43
CA ASN A 334 -25.66 20.65 -5.41
C ASN A 334 -24.52 19.83 -4.78
N PHE A 335 -23.59 19.32 -5.59
CA PHE A 335 -22.25 18.90 -5.10
C PHE A 335 -21.08 19.72 -5.68
N LEU A 336 -21.35 20.62 -6.65
CA LEU A 336 -20.34 21.46 -7.30
C LEU A 336 -20.19 22.85 -6.64
N LYS A 337 -19.92 22.89 -5.32
CA LYS A 337 -19.63 24.18 -4.63
C LYS A 337 -18.63 24.11 -3.48
N VAL A 338 -17.77 23.09 -3.42
CA VAL A 338 -16.78 22.93 -2.32
C VAL A 338 -15.37 22.66 -2.83
N LEU A 339 -15.00 23.23 -3.98
CA LEU A 339 -13.59 23.38 -4.35
C LEU A 339 -13.44 24.79 -4.96
N PHE A 340 -12.60 25.61 -4.32
CA PHE A 340 -12.17 26.98 -4.68
C PHE A 340 -13.11 28.16 -4.31
N PRO A 341 -12.77 29.00 -3.31
CA PRO A 341 -13.19 30.39 -3.31
C PRO A 341 -12.36 31.20 -4.36
N PRO A 342 -12.98 32.18 -5.05
CA PRO A 342 -12.30 33.03 -6.03
C PRO A 342 -11.31 34.02 -5.37
N PRO A 343 -10.36 34.58 -6.15
CA PRO A 343 -9.37 35.53 -5.66
C PRO A 343 -10.04 36.82 -5.19
N VAL A 344 -9.68 37.31 -4.00
CA VAL A 344 -10.04 38.67 -3.58
C VAL A 344 -9.16 39.64 -4.35
N ALA A 345 -9.79 40.42 -5.22
CA ALA A 345 -9.15 41.51 -5.94
C ALA A 345 -9.08 42.77 -5.05
N ASN A 346 -7.89 43.37 -5.03
CA ASN A 346 -7.44 44.66 -4.47
C ASN A 346 -7.55 44.88 -2.96
#